data_AF-A0A6G1RSS0-F1
#
_entry.id   AF-A0A6G1RSS0-F1
#
_cell.length_a   1.000
_cell.length_b   1.000
_cell.length_c   1.000
_cell.angle_alpha   90.00
_cell.angle_beta   90.00
_cell.angle_gamma   90.00
#
_symmetry.space_group_name_H-M   'P 1'
#
loop_
_entity.id
_entity.type
_entity.pdbx_description
1 polymer ?
#
loop_
_entity_poly.entity_id
_entity_poly.type
_entity_poly.pdbx_seq_one_letter_code
_entity_poly.pdbx_strand_id
1 'polypeptide(L)'
;IWKTNSLPLRFWVNILKNPQFVFDIKKTSHIDGCLSVIAQAFMDAFSLAEQTLGKEAPTNKLLYAKDIPLYKKEVKAYYKAIRDLPPLTASEVEEFLTQESMKHENEFNEKVALIEIYKYIVKYYDEIVSKLERERGFEEVQKQLQQVRELFDEKKKCKWL
;
A
#
# COMPACT_ATOMS: atom_id res chain seq x y z
N ILE A 1 7.83 5.02 14.75
CA ILE A 1 8.47 4.35 13.60
C ILE A 1 7.45 3.56 12.77
N TRP A 2 6.82 2.50 13.29
CA TRP A 2 5.86 1.69 12.50
C TRP A 2 4.71 2.50 11.90
N LYS A 3 4.04 3.34 12.70
CA LYS A 3 2.95 4.23 12.22
C LYS A 3 3.36 5.13 11.05
N THR A 4 4.60 5.62 11.07
CA THR A 4 5.17 6.45 10.00
C THR A 4 5.47 5.63 8.75
N ASN A 5 6.02 4.43 8.92
CA ASN A 5 6.43 3.58 7.80
C ASN A 5 5.25 2.87 7.14
N SER A 6 4.12 2.73 7.82
CA SER A 6 2.92 2.08 7.28
C SER A 6 2.01 3.04 6.52
N LEU A 7 1.73 4.24 7.05
CA LEU A 7 0.73 5.14 6.49
C LEU A 7 1.33 6.33 5.72
N PRO A 8 2.01 7.31 6.34
CA PRO A 8 2.45 8.49 5.61
C PRO A 8 3.49 8.17 4.53
N LEU A 9 4.42 7.24 4.78
CA LEU A 9 5.45 6.89 3.79
C LEU A 9 4.88 6.10 2.59
N ARG A 10 3.95 5.17 2.82
CA ARG A 10 3.44 4.28 1.76
C ARG A 10 2.27 4.89 1.01
N PHE A 11 1.41 5.62 1.70
CA PHE A 11 0.19 6.19 1.12
C PHE A 11 0.35 7.69 0.85
N TRP A 12 0.52 8.52 1.89
CA TRP A 12 0.45 9.98 1.72
C TRP A 12 1.55 10.57 0.85
N VAL A 13 2.80 10.12 1.01
CA VAL A 13 3.90 10.54 0.12
C VAL A 13 3.61 10.16 -1.33
N ASN A 14 3.00 9.00 -1.58
CA ASN A 14 2.68 8.57 -2.93
C ASN A 14 1.61 9.47 -3.56
N ILE A 15 0.56 9.82 -2.82
CA ILE A 15 -0.47 10.76 -3.29
C ILE A 15 0.09 12.17 -3.48
N LEU A 16 0.89 12.68 -2.54
CA LEU A 16 1.52 14.00 -2.62
C LEU A 16 2.41 14.14 -3.85
N LYS A 17 3.19 13.10 -4.17
CA LYS A 17 4.08 13.10 -5.34
C LYS A 17 3.35 12.80 -6.65
N ASN A 18 2.20 12.15 -6.59
CA ASN A 18 1.44 11.70 -7.76
C ASN A 18 -0.02 12.16 -7.71
N PRO A 19 -0.28 13.48 -7.74
CA PRO A 19 -1.64 14.01 -7.68
C PRO A 19 -2.52 13.56 -8.85
N GLN A 20 -1.91 13.14 -9.97
CA GLN A 20 -2.62 12.57 -11.11
C GLN A 20 -3.30 11.21 -10.81
N PHE A 21 -3.00 10.58 -9.66
CA PHE A 21 -3.74 9.39 -9.19
C PHE A 21 -5.12 9.74 -8.61
N VAL A 22 -5.32 11.01 -8.23
CA VAL A 22 -6.57 11.49 -7.62
C VAL A 22 -7.32 12.42 -8.55
N PHE A 23 -6.60 13.20 -9.36
CA PHE A 23 -7.17 14.23 -10.22
C PHE A 23 -6.76 14.02 -11.67
N ASP A 24 -7.64 14.37 -12.60
CA ASP A 24 -7.31 14.40 -14.03
C ASP A 24 -6.46 15.64 -14.35
N ILE A 25 -5.14 15.52 -14.10
CA ILE A 25 -4.18 16.59 -14.33
C ILE A 25 -2.90 16.07 -14.98
N LYS A 26 -2.30 16.90 -15.83
CA LYS A 26 -0.98 16.62 -16.41
C LYS A 26 0.12 17.08 -15.46
N LYS A 27 0.81 16.15 -14.81
CA LYS A 27 2.00 16.45 -14.00
C LYS A 27 3.19 16.78 -14.92
N THR A 28 3.74 17.99 -14.80
CA THR A 28 4.98 18.39 -15.47
C THR A 28 6.21 18.04 -14.63
N SER A 29 7.39 17.98 -15.25
CA SER A 29 8.66 17.73 -14.55
C SER A 29 8.96 18.80 -13.49
N HIS A 30 8.61 20.06 -13.77
CA HIS A 30 8.77 21.14 -12.80
C HIS A 30 7.89 20.94 -11.56
N ILE A 31 6.61 20.61 -11.75
CA ILE A 31 5.68 20.32 -10.64
C ILE A 31 6.16 19.10 -9.85
N ASP A 32 6.65 18.05 -10.52
CA ASP A 32 7.20 16.87 -9.84
C ASP A 32 8.39 17.21 -8.92
N GLY A 33 9.27 18.11 -9.35
CA GLY A 33 10.36 18.64 -8.52
C GLY A 33 9.85 19.38 -7.28
N CYS A 34 8.88 20.29 -7.46
CA CYS A 34 8.26 21.02 -6.35
C CYS A 34 7.56 20.09 -5.35
N LEU A 35 6.77 19.13 -5.85
CA LEU A 35 6.07 18.14 -5.02
C LEU A 35 7.04 17.21 -4.29
N SER A 36 8.18 16.88 -4.90
CA SER A 36 9.23 16.10 -4.23
C SER A 36 9.86 16.87 -3.06
N VAL A 37 10.03 18.18 -3.18
CA VAL A 37 10.49 19.04 -2.06
C VAL A 37 9.45 19.07 -0.93
N ILE A 38 8.18 19.27 -1.26
CA ILE A 38 7.09 19.27 -0.28
C ILE A 38 6.96 17.90 0.41
N ALA A 39 7.01 16.80 -0.36
CA ALA A 39 6.94 15.45 0.19
C ALA A 39 8.12 15.14 1.11
N GLN A 40 9.31 15.68 0.82
CA GLN A 40 10.46 15.56 1.71
C GLN A 40 10.24 16.30 3.03
N ALA A 41 9.74 17.54 2.99
CA ALA A 41 9.42 18.30 4.19
C ALA A 41 8.33 17.60 5.03
N PHE A 42 7.29 17.07 4.37
CA PHE A 42 6.27 16.25 5.00
C PHE A 42 6.90 15.03 5.70
N MET A 43 7.82 14.31 5.06
CA MET A 43 8.51 13.18 5.68
C MET A 43 9.41 13.58 6.86
N ASP A 44 10.11 14.70 6.75
CA ASP A 44 10.96 15.22 7.82
C ASP A 44 10.14 15.55 9.08
N ALA A 45 8.87 15.93 8.94
CA ALA A 45 7.93 16.14 10.05
C ALA A 45 7.61 14.86 10.84
N PHE A 46 7.73 13.67 10.24
CA PHE A 46 7.54 12.39 10.94
C PHE A 46 8.85 11.80 11.49
N SER A 47 9.99 12.44 11.24
CA SER A 47 11.29 11.98 11.74
C SER A 47 11.38 12.13 13.27
N LEU A 48 11.95 11.13 13.93
CA LEU A 48 12.27 11.17 15.35
C LEU A 48 13.64 11.82 15.63
N ALA A 49 14.47 11.99 14.60
CA ALA A 49 15.79 12.59 14.76
C ALA A 49 15.65 14.11 14.90
N GLU A 50 16.39 14.70 15.84
CA GLU A 50 16.58 16.15 15.86
C GLU A 50 17.46 16.56 14.69
N GLN A 51 17.13 17.67 14.04
CA GLN A 51 17.77 18.10 12.82
C GLN A 51 18.53 19.40 13.06
N THR A 52 19.86 19.31 13.11
CA THR A 52 20.75 20.48 13.05
C THR A 52 21.15 20.71 11.60
N LEU A 53 20.76 21.85 11.03
CA LEU A 53 21.10 22.19 9.65
C LEU A 53 22.32 23.11 9.63
N GLY A 54 23.39 22.64 9.01
CA GLY A 54 24.60 23.40 8.73
C GLY A 54 24.60 24.04 7.34
N LYS A 55 25.69 24.73 6.99
CA LYS A 55 25.86 25.41 5.70
C LYS A 55 25.83 24.48 4.48
N GLU A 56 26.12 23.19 4.67
CA GLU A 56 26.12 22.16 3.62
C GLU A 56 24.78 21.43 3.50
N ALA A 57 23.75 21.87 4.24
CA ALA A 57 22.45 21.25 4.16
C ALA A 57 21.81 21.45 2.77
N PRO A 58 21.12 20.43 2.23
CA PRO A 58 20.38 20.56 0.99
C PRO A 58 19.39 21.73 1.03
N THR A 59 19.31 22.51 -0.05
CA THR A 59 18.46 23.72 -0.12
C THR A 59 17.00 23.43 0.21
N ASN A 60 16.46 22.31 -0.26
CA ASN A 60 15.09 21.89 0.03
C ASN A 60 14.82 21.67 1.54
N LYS A 61 15.83 21.25 2.30
CA LYS A 61 15.73 21.13 3.76
C LYS A 61 15.82 22.48 4.46
N LEU A 62 16.63 23.39 3.93
CA LEU A 62 16.74 24.76 4.45
C LEU A 62 15.42 25.53 4.26
N LEU A 63 14.67 25.28 3.18
CA LEU A 63 13.40 25.94 2.89
C LEU A 63 12.36 25.76 4.01
N TYR A 64 12.24 24.55 4.58
CA TYR A 64 11.25 24.21 5.60
C TYR A 64 11.83 24.10 7.01
N ALA A 65 13.12 24.38 7.19
CA ALA A 65 13.86 24.18 8.43
C ALA A 65 13.17 24.75 9.68
N LYS A 66 12.56 25.92 9.53
CA LYS A 66 11.90 26.65 10.63
C LYS A 66 10.55 26.04 11.01
N ASP A 67 9.87 25.38 10.07
CA ASP A 67 8.51 24.85 10.26
C ASP A 67 8.52 23.40 10.76
N ILE A 68 9.54 22.60 10.39
CA ILE A 68 9.67 21.18 10.77
C ILE A 68 9.50 20.94 12.29
N PRO A 69 10.07 21.74 13.21
CA PRO A 69 9.86 21.53 14.65
C PRO A 69 8.39 21.61 15.07
N LEU A 70 7.61 22.54 14.49
CA LEU A 70 6.19 22.66 14.73
C LEU A 70 5.44 21.43 14.19
N TYR A 71 5.70 21.05 12.94
CA TYR A 71 5.05 19.88 12.33
C TYR A 71 5.34 18.58 13.10
N LYS A 72 6.57 18.40 13.62
CA LYS A 72 6.90 17.27 14.51
C LYS A 72 6.04 17.24 15.76
N LYS A 73 5.74 18.40 16.36
CA LYS A 73 4.85 18.51 17.52
C LYS A 73 3.42 18.10 17.14
N GLU A 74 2.93 18.55 16.00
CA GLU A 74 1.60 18.20 15.50
C GLU A 74 1.46 16.72 15.17
N VAL A 75 2.47 16.10 14.53
CA VAL A 75 2.50 14.65 14.27
C VAL A 75 2.44 13.84 15.57
N LYS A 76 3.19 14.27 16.61
CA LYS A 76 3.12 13.64 17.94
C LYS A 76 1.73 13.78 18.55
N ALA A 77 1.10 14.95 18.44
CA ALA A 77 -0.25 15.18 18.92
C ALA A 77 -1.29 14.35 18.16
N TYR A 78 -1.17 14.24 16.83
CA TYR A 78 -2.03 13.43 15.97
C TYR A 78 -2.02 11.95 16.38
N TYR A 79 -0.84 11.35 16.53
CA TYR A 79 -0.75 9.94 16.95
C TYR A 79 -1.19 9.70 18.40
N LYS A 80 -1.06 10.72 19.26
CA LYS A 80 -1.62 10.67 20.61
C LYS A 80 -3.15 10.71 20.58
N ALA A 81 -3.73 11.63 19.82
CA ALA A 81 -5.18 11.75 19.66
C ALA A 81 -5.81 10.45 19.14
N ILE A 82 -5.23 9.82 18.11
CA ILE A 82 -5.71 8.52 17.60
C ILE A 82 -5.66 7.43 18.67
N ARG A 83 -4.56 7.37 19.43
CA ARG A 83 -4.41 6.36 20.48
C ARG A 83 -5.43 6.54 21.60
N ASP A 84 -5.80 7.79 21.88
CA ASP A 84 -6.70 8.14 22.96
C ASP A 84 -8.19 8.02 22.52
N LEU A 85 -8.48 7.65 21.26
CA LEU A 85 -9.83 7.30 20.78
C LEU A 85 -10.31 5.96 21.37
N PRO A 86 -11.64 5.76 21.52
CA PRO A 86 -12.18 4.45 21.89
C PRO A 86 -11.83 3.39 20.84
N PRO A 87 -11.65 2.12 21.25
CA PRO A 87 -11.40 1.04 20.31
C PRO A 87 -12.64 0.79 19.44
N LEU A 88 -12.40 0.44 18.18
CA LEU A 88 -13.44 -0.01 17.27
C LEU A 88 -13.89 -1.42 17.63
N THR A 89 -15.19 -1.67 17.55
CA THR A 89 -15.77 -3.01 17.68
C THR A 89 -15.62 -3.79 16.38
N ALA A 90 -15.65 -5.12 16.47
CA ALA A 90 -15.59 -5.98 15.28
C ALA A 90 -16.77 -5.71 14.32
N SER A 91 -17.96 -5.45 14.87
CA SER A 91 -19.16 -5.15 14.10
C SER A 91 -19.03 -3.86 13.29
N GLU A 92 -18.47 -2.79 13.88
CA GLU A 92 -18.25 -1.52 13.16
C GLU A 92 -17.27 -1.71 11.98
N VAL A 93 -16.21 -2.51 12.18
CA VAL A 93 -15.24 -2.80 11.14
C VAL A 93 -15.87 -3.63 10.02
N GLU A 94 -16.63 -4.66 10.37
CA GLU A 94 -17.33 -5.52 9.40
C GLU A 94 -18.37 -4.75 8.58
N GLU A 95 -19.15 -3.89 9.24
CA GLU A 95 -20.13 -3.03 8.57
C GLU A 95 -19.44 -2.09 7.58
N PHE A 96 -18.39 -1.39 8.00
CA PHE A 96 -17.62 -0.50 7.13
C PHE A 96 -17.04 -1.24 5.92
N LEU A 97 -16.40 -2.40 6.14
CA LEU A 97 -15.78 -3.18 5.06
C LEU A 97 -16.83 -3.75 4.08
N THR A 98 -17.99 -4.16 4.59
CA THR A 98 -19.10 -4.65 3.76
C THR A 98 -19.65 -3.54 2.87
N GLN A 99 -19.91 -2.36 3.45
CA GLN A 99 -20.39 -1.19 2.71
C GLN A 99 -19.41 -0.77 1.61
N GLU A 100 -18.11 -0.72 1.91
CA GLU A 100 -17.10 -0.35 0.91
C GLU A 100 -16.94 -1.44 -0.16
N SER A 101 -17.08 -2.73 0.19
CA SER A 101 -17.06 -3.83 -0.79
C SER A 101 -18.24 -3.75 -1.76
N MET A 102 -19.45 -3.50 -1.26
CA MET A 102 -20.65 -3.37 -2.09
C MET A 102 -20.57 -2.16 -3.03
N LYS A 103 -20.01 -1.05 -2.54
CA LYS A 103 -19.85 0.18 -3.33
C LYS A 103 -18.97 -0.03 -4.56
N HIS A 104 -17.98 -0.94 -4.48
CA HIS A 104 -16.97 -1.15 -5.52
C HIS A 104 -17.07 -2.54 -6.21
N GLU A 105 -18.10 -3.34 -5.94
CA GLU A 105 -18.23 -4.75 -6.38
C GLU A 105 -18.03 -4.95 -7.89
N ASN A 106 -18.47 -4.00 -8.71
CA ASN A 106 -18.44 -4.11 -10.17
C ASN A 106 -17.47 -3.14 -10.85
N GLU A 107 -16.58 -2.50 -10.09
CA GLU A 107 -15.61 -1.56 -10.65
C GLU A 107 -14.38 -2.25 -11.26
N PHE A 108 -14.08 -3.48 -10.84
CA PHE A 108 -12.87 -4.20 -11.24
C PHE A 108 -13.18 -5.54 -11.92
N ASN A 109 -12.35 -5.93 -12.89
CA ASN A 109 -12.49 -7.22 -13.56
C ASN A 109 -11.70 -8.31 -12.83
N GLU A 110 -12.37 -9.01 -11.92
CA GLU A 110 -11.78 -10.11 -11.14
C GLU A 110 -11.21 -11.23 -12.01
N LYS A 111 -11.87 -11.55 -13.14
CA LYS A 111 -11.43 -12.62 -14.04
C LYS A 111 -10.03 -12.34 -14.59
N VAL A 112 -9.76 -11.08 -14.96
CA VAL A 112 -8.43 -10.67 -15.46
C VAL A 112 -7.41 -10.73 -14.32
N ALA A 113 -7.75 -10.23 -13.13
CA ALA A 113 -6.86 -10.28 -11.97
C ALA A 113 -6.47 -11.72 -11.61
N LEU A 114 -7.44 -12.65 -11.58
CA LEU A 114 -7.20 -14.07 -11.30
C LEU A 114 -6.30 -14.73 -12.34
N ILE A 115 -6.45 -14.38 -13.63
CA ILE A 115 -5.56 -14.89 -14.69
C ILE A 115 -4.12 -14.40 -14.48
N GLU A 116 -3.92 -13.14 -14.11
CA GLU A 116 -2.58 -12.60 -13.84
C GLU A 116 -1.96 -13.20 -12.58
N ILE A 117 -2.75 -13.38 -11.51
CA ILE A 117 -2.31 -14.06 -10.28
C ILE A 117 -1.90 -15.50 -10.57
N TYR A 118 -2.67 -16.22 -11.38
CA TYR A 118 -2.37 -17.61 -11.72
C TYR A 118 -1.02 -17.78 -12.42
N LYS A 119 -0.51 -16.77 -13.15
CA LYS A 119 0.85 -16.81 -13.72
C LYS A 119 1.92 -16.98 -12.65
N TYR A 120 1.74 -16.35 -11.49
CA TYR A 120 2.65 -16.52 -10.35
C TYR A 120 2.49 -17.88 -9.69
N ILE A 121 1.27 -18.40 -9.61
CA ILE A 121 1.01 -19.75 -9.09
C ILE A 121 1.78 -20.79 -9.91
N VAL A 122 1.69 -20.73 -11.24
CA VAL A 122 2.42 -21.66 -12.12
C VAL A 122 3.93 -21.49 -11.97
N LYS A 123 4.40 -20.24 -11.87
CA LYS A 123 5.84 -19.94 -11.76
C LYS A 123 6.47 -20.53 -10.48
N TYR A 124 5.73 -20.57 -9.38
CA TYR A 124 6.22 -21.00 -8.07
C TYR A 124 5.47 -22.22 -7.54
N TYR A 125 4.93 -23.05 -8.45
CA TYR A 125 4.00 -24.12 -8.09
C TYR A 125 4.60 -25.10 -7.09
N ASP A 126 5.81 -25.57 -7.36
CA ASP A 126 6.48 -26.58 -6.56
C ASP A 126 6.83 -26.03 -5.16
N GLU A 127 7.25 -24.77 -5.07
CA GLU A 127 7.51 -24.10 -3.78
C GLU A 127 6.22 -23.90 -2.97
N ILE A 128 5.11 -23.54 -3.63
CA ILE A 128 3.80 -23.40 -2.98
C ILE A 128 3.35 -24.75 -2.44
N VAL A 129 3.38 -25.81 -3.26
CA VAL A 129 2.97 -27.16 -2.84
C VAL A 129 3.85 -27.68 -1.71
N SER A 130 5.18 -27.57 -1.85
CA SER A 130 6.11 -28.02 -0.80
C SER A 130 5.88 -27.31 0.53
N LYS A 131 5.42 -26.04 0.49
CA LYS A 131 5.08 -25.32 1.72
C LYS A 131 3.74 -25.77 2.29
N LEU A 132 2.72 -25.97 1.46
CA LEU A 132 1.42 -26.50 1.89
C LEU A 132 1.55 -27.89 2.53
N GLU A 133 2.43 -28.75 2.01
CA GLU A 133 2.68 -30.09 2.56
C GLU A 133 3.35 -30.08 3.95
N ARG A 134 4.10 -29.01 4.27
CA ARG A 134 4.79 -28.88 5.57
C ARG A 134 3.88 -28.36 6.67
N GLU A 135 2.81 -27.65 6.32
CA GLU A 135 1.88 -27.03 7.25
C GLU A 135 0.62 -27.90 7.41
N ARG A 136 0.21 -28.19 8.66
CA ARG A 136 -0.97 -29.03 8.92
C ARG A 136 -2.25 -28.25 8.61
N GLY A 137 -3.27 -28.93 8.07
CA GLY A 137 -4.59 -28.35 7.83
C GLY A 137 -4.78 -27.71 6.45
N PHE A 138 -3.82 -27.90 5.53
CA PHE A 138 -3.88 -27.39 4.15
C PHE A 138 -4.08 -28.48 3.09
N GLU A 139 -4.40 -29.71 3.49
CA GLU A 139 -4.57 -30.85 2.59
C GLU A 139 -5.69 -30.61 1.57
N GLU A 140 -6.77 -29.94 1.99
CA GLU A 140 -7.87 -29.57 1.10
C GLU A 140 -7.48 -28.44 0.14
N VAL A 141 -6.73 -27.45 0.63
CA VAL A 141 -6.23 -26.35 -0.21
C VAL A 141 -5.26 -26.87 -1.27
N GLN A 142 -4.43 -27.86 -0.94
CA GLN A 142 -3.54 -28.52 -1.90
C GLN A 142 -4.33 -29.22 -3.02
N LYS A 143 -5.42 -29.94 -2.68
CA LYS A 143 -6.30 -30.56 -3.68
C LYS A 143 -6.97 -29.52 -4.58
N GLN A 144 -7.48 -28.45 -3.98
CA GLN A 144 -8.10 -27.35 -4.74
C GLN A 144 -7.11 -26.66 -5.67
N LEU A 145 -5.86 -26.44 -5.23
CA LEU A 145 -4.81 -25.87 -6.06
C LEU A 145 -4.49 -26.75 -7.27
N GLN A 146 -4.41 -28.07 -7.07
CA GLN A 146 -4.23 -29.04 -8.15
C GLN A 146 -5.41 -29.02 -9.13
N GLN A 147 -6.65 -28.98 -8.63
CA GLN A 147 -7.85 -28.88 -9.47
C GLN A 147 -7.85 -27.59 -10.30
N VAL A 148 -7.50 -26.45 -9.69
CA VAL A 148 -7.39 -25.17 -10.41
C VAL A 148 -6.35 -25.28 -11.53
N ARG A 149 -5.19 -25.91 -11.27
CA ARG A 149 -4.16 -26.11 -12.30
C ARG A 149 -4.68 -26.94 -13.47
N GLU A 150 -5.35 -28.05 -13.19
CA GLU A 150 -5.93 -28.93 -14.22
C GLU A 150 -6.94 -28.19 -15.10
N LEU A 151 -7.86 -27.44 -14.50
CA LEU A 151 -8.85 -26.64 -15.23
C LEU A 151 -8.20 -25.60 -16.15
N PHE A 152 -7.12 -24.96 -15.72
CA PHE A 152 -6.38 -24.00 -16.53
C PHE A 152 -5.62 -24.67 -17.68
N ASP A 153 -5.09 -25.87 -17.48
CA ASP A 153 -4.38 -26.61 -18.53
C ASP A 153 -5.35 -27.21 -19.56
N GLU A 154 -6.53 -27.68 -19.15
CA GLU A 154 -7.61 -28.07 -20.07
C GLU A 154 -8.07 -26.89 -20.93
N LYS A 155 -8.28 -25.72 -20.31
CA LYS A 155 -8.66 -24.51 -21.04
C LYS A 155 -7.61 -24.08 -22.07
N LYS A 156 -6.32 -24.31 -21.81
CA LYS A 156 -5.27 -24.08 -22.81
C LYS A 156 -5.41 -25.04 -23.99
N LYS A 157 -5.66 -26.33 -23.74
CA LYS A 157 -5.84 -27.34 -24.80
C LYS A 157 -7.03 -27.01 -25.71
N CYS A 158 -8.14 -26.54 -25.15
CA CYS A 158 -9.35 -26.17 -25.90
C CYS A 158 -9.20 -24.91 -26.77
N LYS A 159 -8.17 -24.07 -26.57
CA LYS A 159 -7.90 -22.88 -27.41
C LYS A 159 -7.16 -23.21 -28.72
N TRP A 160 -6.72 -24.45 -28.91
CA TRP A 160 -6.01 -24.93 -30.10
C TRP A 160 -6.89 -25.69 -31.11
N LEU A 161 -8.22 -25.62 -30.93
CA LEU A 161 -9.26 -26.10 -31.86
C LEU A 161 -10.12 -24.91 -32.30
#